data_AF-A0AAQ2HEN0-F1
#
_entry.id   AF-A0AAQ2HEN0-F1
#
_cell.length_a   1.000
_cell.length_b   1.000
_cell.length_c   1.000
_cell.angle_alpha   90.00
_cell.angle_beta   90.00
_cell.angle_gamma   90.00
#
_symmetry.space_group_name_H-M   'P 1'
#
loop_
_entity.id
_entity.type
_entity.pdbx_description
1 polymer ?
#
loop_
_entity_poly.entity_id
_entity_poly.type
_entity_poly.pdbx_seq_one_letter_code
_entity_poly.pdbx_strand_id
1 'polypeptide(L)'
;MGRPSGRTSPQASAARPKLDKARGGFMAGSLLMAAFLLLTVLNGLLAGGHMGPGDGERLYRGAIEWPWIPLPAWLVIAVALIAPVSVAMMLRHFTRDDRPLLVYLVMMTLVIYVMLPLLYSTMYRDPTGLPVGVDSYGGFGWHWIGSVFQVVTLSMILFRALLLTLQKPRALEPAEVSL
;
A
#
# COMPACT_ATOMS: atom_id res chain seq x y z
N MET A 1 -32.58 -36.64 -16.80
CA MET A 1 -31.29 -36.04 -16.40
C MET A 1 -31.22 -34.61 -16.90
N GLY A 2 -31.68 -33.64 -16.10
CA GLY A 2 -31.59 -32.22 -16.44
C GLY A 2 -30.33 -31.62 -15.82
N ARG A 3 -29.37 -31.18 -16.65
CA ARG A 3 -28.25 -30.35 -16.18
C ARG A 3 -28.80 -28.96 -15.81
N PRO A 4 -28.61 -28.44 -14.59
CA PRO A 4 -28.89 -27.05 -14.34
C PRO A 4 -27.84 -26.24 -15.09
N SER A 5 -28.27 -25.57 -16.16
CA SER A 5 -27.45 -24.59 -16.87
C SER A 5 -27.23 -23.41 -15.93
N GLY A 6 -26.07 -23.40 -15.26
CA GLY A 6 -25.60 -22.26 -14.50
C GLY A 6 -25.37 -21.08 -15.43
N ARG A 7 -26.42 -20.29 -15.69
CA ARG A 7 -26.31 -18.94 -16.22
C ARG A 7 -25.51 -18.13 -15.19
N THR A 8 -24.20 -18.12 -15.34
CA THR A 8 -23.38 -17.07 -14.77
C THR A 8 -23.90 -15.76 -15.39
N SER A 9 -24.47 -14.89 -14.56
CA SER A 9 -25.02 -13.64 -15.05
C SER A 9 -23.92 -12.87 -15.79
N PRO A 10 -24.22 -12.19 -16.91
CA PRO A 10 -23.23 -11.38 -17.64
C PRO A 10 -22.48 -10.36 -16.74
N GLN A 11 -23.14 -9.91 -15.66
CA GLN A 11 -22.55 -9.07 -14.62
C GLN A 11 -21.41 -9.75 -13.83
N ALA A 12 -21.51 -11.06 -13.55
CA ALA A 12 -20.47 -11.80 -12.83
C ALA A 12 -19.20 -11.99 -13.70
N SER A 13 -19.36 -12.11 -15.02
CA SER A 13 -18.24 -12.24 -15.97
C SER A 13 -17.48 -10.92 -16.14
N ALA A 14 -18.19 -9.78 -16.25
CA ALA A 14 -17.58 -8.46 -16.42
C ALA A 14 -16.93 -7.87 -15.15
N ALA A 15 -17.29 -8.38 -13.96
CA ALA A 15 -16.75 -7.89 -12.68
C ALA A 15 -15.36 -8.45 -12.34
N ARG A 16 -15.03 -9.67 -12.81
CA ARG A 16 -13.75 -10.34 -12.52
C ARG A 16 -12.51 -9.58 -13.06
N PRO A 17 -12.49 -9.11 -14.33
CA PRO A 17 -11.33 -8.39 -14.86
C PRO A 17 -11.02 -7.09 -14.11
N LYS A 18 -12.05 -6.40 -13.60
CA LYS A 18 -11.88 -5.16 -12.83
C LYS A 18 -11.29 -5.43 -11.44
N LEU A 19 -11.66 -6.55 -10.82
CA LEU A 19 -11.10 -6.98 -9.54
C LEU A 19 -9.63 -7.39 -9.68
N ASP A 20 -9.29 -8.16 -10.71
CA ASP A 20 -7.92 -8.59 -10.98
C ASP A 20 -7.01 -7.40 -11.28
N LYS A 21 -7.49 -6.42 -12.05
CA LYS A 21 -6.78 -5.16 -12.29
C LYS A 21 -6.54 -4.38 -10.99
N ALA A 22 -7.54 -4.29 -10.12
CA ALA A 22 -7.40 -3.56 -8.85
C ALA A 22 -6.40 -4.22 -7.90
N ARG A 23 -6.41 -5.57 -7.82
CA ARG A 23 -5.41 -6.37 -7.09
C ARG A 23 -4.02 -6.17 -7.66
N GLY A 24 -3.89 -6.23 -8.99
CA GLY A 24 -2.65 -5.97 -9.71
C GLY A 24 -2.10 -4.57 -9.42
N GLY A 25 -2.97 -3.56 -9.38
CA GLY A 25 -2.59 -2.20 -8.99
C GLY A 25 -2.03 -2.13 -7.57
N PHE A 26 -2.70 -2.75 -6.59
CA PHE A 26 -2.22 -2.75 -5.20
C PHE A 26 -0.86 -3.44 -5.07
N MET A 27 -0.69 -4.60 -5.73
CA MET A 27 0.58 -5.31 -5.76
C MET A 27 1.69 -4.51 -6.45
N ALA A 28 1.40 -3.88 -7.59
CA ALA A 28 2.36 -3.04 -8.29
C ALA A 28 2.82 -1.85 -7.44
N GLY A 29 1.88 -1.18 -6.76
CA GLY A 29 2.22 -0.12 -5.80
C GLY A 29 3.12 -0.62 -4.66
N SER A 30 2.85 -1.82 -4.13
CA SER A 30 3.63 -2.40 -3.04
C SER A 30 5.04 -2.78 -3.50
N LEU A 31 5.18 -3.30 -4.71
CA LEU A 31 6.47 -3.60 -5.32
C LEU A 31 7.28 -2.33 -5.59
N LEU A 32 6.64 -1.25 -6.03
CA LEU A 32 7.30 0.05 -6.21
C LEU A 32 7.80 0.63 -4.87
N MET A 33 6.98 0.56 -3.81
CA MET A 33 7.42 0.96 -2.47
C MET A 33 8.58 0.09 -1.96
N ALA A 34 8.54 -1.22 -2.20
CA ALA A 34 9.66 -2.10 -1.87
C ALA A 34 10.93 -1.75 -2.65
N ALA A 35 10.81 -1.37 -3.94
CA ALA A 35 11.93 -0.90 -4.74
C ALA A 35 12.53 0.41 -4.19
N PHE A 36 11.69 1.35 -3.72
CA PHE A 36 12.17 2.57 -3.05
C PHE A 36 12.89 2.27 -1.72
N LEU A 37 12.42 1.27 -0.97
CA LEU A 37 13.11 0.82 0.24
C LEU A 37 14.47 0.22 -0.11
N LEU A 38 14.56 -0.65 -1.12
CA LEU A 38 15.82 -1.22 -1.57
C LEU A 38 16.80 -0.14 -2.06
N LEU A 39 16.31 0.86 -2.80
CA LEU A 39 17.10 2.01 -3.23
C LEU A 39 17.64 2.79 -2.02
N THR A 40 16.80 3.02 -1.01
CA THR A 40 17.18 3.71 0.23
C THR A 40 18.25 2.94 1.00
N VAL A 41 18.09 1.63 1.14
CA VAL A 41 19.11 0.76 1.76
C VAL A 41 20.42 0.81 0.98
N LEU A 42 20.36 0.72 -0.35
CA LEU A 42 21.55 0.81 -1.21
C LEU A 42 22.27 2.15 -1.05
N ASN A 43 21.55 3.26 -1.09
CA ASN A 43 22.12 4.60 -0.84
C ASN A 43 22.84 4.64 0.52
N GLY A 44 22.24 4.05 1.56
CA GLY A 44 22.78 4.13 2.92
C GLY A 44 24.02 3.26 3.06
N LEU A 45 24.01 2.07 2.47
CA LEU A 45 25.20 1.22 2.41
C LEU A 45 26.35 1.90 1.66
N LEU A 46 26.08 2.59 0.55
CA LEU A 46 27.14 3.28 -0.19
C LEU A 46 27.66 4.52 0.57
N ALA A 47 26.80 5.17 1.37
CA ALA A 47 27.14 6.31 2.20
C ALA A 47 27.82 5.97 3.54
N GLY A 48 28.16 4.70 3.79
CA GLY A 48 28.82 4.31 5.04
C GLY A 48 27.86 4.07 6.20
N GLY A 49 26.60 3.73 5.92
CA GLY A 49 25.53 3.56 6.90
C GLY A 49 24.86 4.86 7.33
N HIS A 50 25.28 5.99 6.77
CA HIS A 50 24.72 7.31 7.08
C HIS A 50 23.52 7.59 6.16
N MET A 51 22.34 7.77 6.77
CA MET A 51 21.03 7.90 6.12
C MET A 51 20.31 9.22 6.47
N GLY A 52 21.04 10.23 6.95
CA GLY A 52 20.51 11.57 7.07
C GLY A 52 21.24 12.48 8.08
N PRO A 53 20.79 13.73 8.22
CA PRO A 53 21.48 14.75 9.02
C PRO A 53 21.49 14.50 10.53
N GLY A 54 20.68 13.54 11.01
CA GLY A 54 20.59 13.17 12.43
C GLY A 54 21.45 11.97 12.80
N ASP A 55 22.12 11.35 11.84
CA ASP A 55 22.96 10.18 12.09
C ASP A 55 24.32 10.62 12.63
N GLY A 56 24.86 9.82 13.56
CA GLY A 56 26.19 10.01 14.13
C GLY A 56 27.31 9.72 13.12
N GLU A 57 28.49 9.37 13.63
CA GLU A 57 29.62 8.99 12.77
C GLU A 57 29.27 7.85 11.82
N ARG A 58 29.82 7.90 10.60
CA ARG A 58 29.64 6.83 9.61
C ARG A 58 30.14 5.51 10.19
N LEU A 59 29.39 4.43 9.96
CA LEU A 59 29.78 3.08 10.41
C LEU A 59 31.08 2.60 9.76
N TYR A 60 31.38 3.09 8.56
CA TYR A 60 32.62 2.86 7.83
C TYR A 60 32.87 4.00 6.82
N ARG A 61 34.06 4.01 6.21
CA ARG A 61 34.39 4.98 5.16
C ARG A 61 33.50 4.74 3.93
N GLY A 62 32.40 5.49 3.85
CA GLY A 62 31.48 5.48 2.71
C GLY A 62 32.18 5.91 1.41
N ALA A 63 31.72 5.34 0.29
CA ALA A 63 32.26 5.64 -1.04
C ALA A 63 31.67 6.92 -1.64
N ILE A 64 30.46 7.30 -1.22
CA ILE A 64 29.70 8.44 -1.74
C ILE A 64 29.00 9.20 -0.61
N GLU A 65 28.49 10.38 -0.91
CA GLU A 65 27.70 11.19 0.02
C GLU A 65 26.22 10.78 -0.01
N TRP A 66 25.54 10.93 1.13
CA TRP A 66 24.12 10.64 1.25
C TRP A 66 23.26 11.86 0.89
N PRO A 67 22.12 11.67 0.19
CA PRO A 67 21.77 10.51 -0.63
C PRO A 67 22.42 10.64 -2.02
N TRP A 68 22.94 9.54 -2.58
CA TRP A 68 23.49 9.55 -3.94
C TRP A 68 22.40 9.62 -5.01
N ILE A 69 21.36 8.80 -4.85
CA ILE A 69 20.16 8.88 -5.68
C ILE A 69 19.04 9.46 -4.79
N PRO A 70 18.60 10.72 -5.02
CA PRO A 70 17.53 11.30 -4.23
C PRO A 70 16.21 10.56 -4.47
N LEU A 71 15.35 10.51 -3.45
CA LEU A 71 14.01 9.93 -3.54
C LEU A 71 12.95 11.06 -3.47
N PRO A 72 12.46 11.56 -4.63
CA PRO A 72 11.55 12.70 -4.65
C PRO A 72 10.22 12.39 -3.95
N ALA A 73 9.73 13.31 -3.12
CA ALA A 73 8.52 13.10 -2.33
C ALA A 73 7.28 12.89 -3.20
N TRP A 74 7.17 13.63 -4.31
CA TRP A 74 6.04 13.52 -5.24
C TRP A 74 5.90 12.11 -5.84
N LEU A 75 7.01 11.41 -6.04
CA LEU A 75 7.01 10.04 -6.59
C LEU A 75 6.46 9.06 -5.55
N VAL A 76 6.91 9.16 -4.31
CA VAL A 76 6.41 8.33 -3.20
C VAL A 76 4.92 8.61 -2.96
N ILE A 77 4.50 9.87 -3.00
CA ILE A 77 3.08 10.25 -2.85
C ILE A 77 2.25 9.66 -4.00
N ALA A 78 2.71 9.77 -5.24
CA ALA A 78 2.00 9.21 -6.40
C ALA A 78 1.82 7.69 -6.30
N VAL A 79 2.87 6.97 -5.87
CA VAL A 79 2.79 5.52 -5.63
C VAL A 79 1.88 5.20 -4.46
N ALA A 80 1.91 6.01 -3.38
CA ALA A 80 1.04 5.82 -2.23
C ALA A 80 -0.46 5.97 -2.58
N LEU A 81 -0.81 6.79 -3.58
CA LEU A 81 -2.18 6.94 -4.06
C LEU A 81 -2.72 5.71 -4.81
N ILE A 82 -1.86 4.78 -5.24
CA ILE A 82 -2.30 3.55 -5.90
C ILE A 82 -3.13 2.68 -4.95
N ALA A 83 -2.72 2.58 -3.68
CA ALA A 83 -3.42 1.79 -2.66
C ALA A 83 -4.90 2.21 -2.45
N PRO A 84 -5.24 3.48 -2.14
CA PRO A 84 -6.62 3.90 -1.95
C PRO A 84 -7.47 3.67 -3.20
N VAL A 85 -6.93 3.95 -4.40
CA VAL A 85 -7.65 3.72 -5.67
C VAL A 85 -7.95 2.23 -5.88
N SER A 86 -6.94 1.38 -5.71
CA SER A 86 -7.11 -0.07 -5.82
C SER A 86 -8.11 -0.60 -4.79
N VAL A 87 -7.99 -0.21 -3.53
CA VAL A 87 -8.89 -0.62 -2.45
C VAL A 87 -10.33 -0.17 -2.73
N ALA A 88 -10.52 1.08 -3.16
CA ALA A 88 -11.82 1.61 -3.57
C ALA A 88 -12.51 0.72 -4.62
N MET A 89 -11.75 0.28 -5.63
CA MET A 89 -12.27 -0.59 -6.70
C MET A 89 -12.61 -2.01 -6.21
N MET A 90 -11.88 -2.52 -5.20
CA MET A 90 -12.07 -3.88 -4.69
C MET A 90 -13.20 -4.02 -3.67
N LEU A 91 -13.43 -3.00 -2.83
CA LEU A 91 -14.26 -3.09 -1.61
C LEU A 91 -15.61 -3.77 -1.77
N ARG A 92 -16.34 -3.41 -2.82
CA ARG A 92 -17.70 -3.93 -3.07
C ARG A 92 -17.75 -5.42 -3.39
N HIS A 93 -16.62 -6.00 -3.80
CA HIS A 93 -16.52 -7.40 -4.22
C HIS A 93 -16.10 -8.32 -3.07
N PHE A 94 -15.64 -7.78 -1.93
CA PHE A 94 -15.29 -8.61 -0.78
C PHE A 94 -16.51 -9.25 -0.15
N THR A 95 -16.38 -10.54 0.15
CA THR A 95 -17.34 -11.37 0.86
C THR A 95 -16.79 -11.75 2.24
N ARG A 96 -17.55 -12.50 3.04
CA ARG A 96 -17.06 -12.95 4.35
C ARG A 96 -15.86 -13.87 4.28
N ASP A 97 -15.76 -14.65 3.21
CA ASP A 97 -14.67 -15.60 3.04
C ASP A 97 -13.34 -14.88 2.76
N ASP A 98 -13.40 -13.60 2.36
CA ASP A 98 -12.24 -12.74 2.12
C ASP A 98 -11.71 -12.04 3.39
N ARG A 99 -12.23 -12.35 4.59
CA ARG A 99 -11.74 -11.73 5.85
C ARG A 99 -10.21 -11.82 6.04
N PRO A 100 -9.54 -12.96 5.79
CA PRO A 100 -8.08 -13.03 5.89
C PRO A 100 -7.38 -12.05 4.94
N LEU A 101 -7.92 -11.86 3.74
CA LEU A 101 -7.38 -10.92 2.76
C LEU A 101 -7.57 -9.47 3.22
N LEU A 102 -8.68 -9.12 3.87
CA LEU A 102 -8.87 -7.79 4.47
C LEU A 102 -7.83 -7.51 5.56
N VAL A 103 -7.55 -8.48 6.43
CA VAL A 103 -6.49 -8.35 7.45
C VAL A 103 -5.13 -8.14 6.79
N TYR A 104 -4.81 -8.93 5.76
CA TYR A 104 -3.59 -8.76 4.99
C TYR A 104 -3.48 -7.34 4.38
N LEU A 105 -4.57 -6.81 3.80
CA LEU A 105 -4.58 -5.46 3.23
C LEU A 105 -4.37 -4.38 4.30
N VAL A 106 -4.94 -4.54 5.51
CA VAL A 106 -4.66 -3.62 6.64
C VAL A 106 -3.18 -3.65 6.99
N MET A 107 -2.60 -4.83 7.19
CA MET A 107 -1.18 -4.98 7.54
C MET A 107 -0.26 -4.39 6.48
N MET A 108 -0.52 -4.69 5.20
CA MET A 108 0.24 -4.13 4.09
C MET A 108 0.10 -2.61 4.00
N THR A 109 -1.10 -2.08 4.20
CA THR A 109 -1.33 -0.62 4.21
C THR A 109 -0.53 0.05 5.33
N LEU A 110 -0.53 -0.53 6.54
CA LEU A 110 0.25 0.00 7.66
C LEU A 110 1.75 -0.06 7.39
N VAL A 111 2.29 -1.23 7.06
CA VAL A 111 3.75 -1.40 6.91
C VAL A 111 4.28 -0.66 5.69
N ILE A 112 3.67 -0.86 4.52
CA ILE A 112 4.22 -0.36 3.25
C ILE A 112 3.81 1.08 3.00
N TYR A 113 2.55 1.43 3.26
CA TYR A 113 2.02 2.72 2.80
C TYR A 113 1.86 3.76 3.91
N VAL A 114 1.93 3.37 5.19
CA VAL A 114 1.98 4.31 6.32
C VAL A 114 3.40 4.44 6.84
N MET A 115 4.05 3.33 7.22
CA MET A 115 5.35 3.39 7.88
C MET A 115 6.48 3.79 6.93
N LEU A 116 6.51 3.29 5.69
CA LEU A 116 7.60 3.68 4.76
C LEU A 116 7.57 5.17 4.39
N PRO A 117 6.44 5.80 4.03
CA PRO A 117 6.48 7.24 3.73
C PRO A 117 6.81 8.10 4.97
N LEU A 118 6.46 7.64 6.18
CA LEU A 118 6.93 8.26 7.43
C LEU A 118 8.43 8.05 7.66
N LEU A 119 8.97 6.89 7.31
CA LEU A 119 10.41 6.64 7.36
C LEU A 119 11.15 7.54 6.36
N TYR A 120 10.64 7.67 5.14
CA TYR A 120 11.25 8.54 4.14
C TYR A 120 11.21 10.02 4.52
N SER A 121 10.16 10.46 5.23
CA SER A 121 10.10 11.85 5.70
C SER A 121 11.16 12.19 6.74
N THR A 122 11.70 11.20 7.47
CA THR A 122 12.81 11.44 8.41
C THR A 122 14.17 11.46 7.72
N MET A 123 14.32 10.65 6.67
CA MET A 123 15.59 10.44 5.95
C MET A 123 15.82 11.44 4.79
N TYR A 124 14.76 11.78 4.05
CA TYR A 124 14.81 12.62 2.85
C TYR A 124 14.03 13.92 3.10
N ARG A 125 14.73 14.99 3.48
CA ARG A 125 14.09 16.27 3.84
C ARG A 125 13.72 17.14 2.63
N ASP A 126 14.44 17.02 1.52
CA ASP A 126 14.15 17.77 0.31
C ASP A 126 12.93 17.18 -0.44
N PRO A 127 11.86 17.97 -0.67
CA PRO A 127 10.70 17.52 -1.43
C PRO A 127 10.95 17.36 -2.95
N THR A 128 11.92 18.08 -3.51
CA THR A 128 12.08 18.22 -4.97
C THR A 128 12.88 17.07 -5.60
N GLY A 129 13.80 16.48 -4.85
CA GLY A 129 14.71 15.44 -5.37
C GLY A 129 15.74 16.00 -6.35
N LEU A 130 15.94 17.32 -6.36
CA LEU A 130 16.99 17.99 -7.10
C LEU A 130 18.18 18.23 -6.16
N PRO A 131 19.43 18.07 -6.60
CA PRO A 131 20.62 18.39 -5.81
C PRO A 131 20.84 19.91 -5.76
N VAL A 132 19.80 20.70 -5.48
CA VAL A 132 19.90 22.14 -5.27
C VAL A 132 20.13 22.37 -3.78
N GLY A 133 21.30 22.93 -3.45
CA GLY A 133 21.65 23.28 -2.10
C GLY A 133 20.58 24.18 -1.49
N VAL A 134 19.88 23.66 -0.49
CA VAL A 134 18.90 24.44 0.27
C VAL A 134 19.12 24.11 1.74
N ASP A 135 20.00 24.89 2.36
CA ASP A 135 20.22 25.00 3.81
C ASP A 135 18.96 25.43 4.59
N SER A 136 17.73 25.22 4.09
CA SER A 136 16.53 25.87 4.62
C SER A 136 15.34 24.96 4.96
N TYR A 137 15.49 23.64 5.00
CA TYR A 137 14.41 22.78 5.53
C TYR A 137 14.88 21.99 6.75
N GLY A 138 14.95 22.68 7.89
CA GLY A 138 14.87 22.04 9.20
C GLY A 138 13.45 21.49 9.39
N GLY A 139 13.24 20.19 9.15
CA GLY A 139 11.93 19.57 9.30
C GLY A 139 11.83 18.17 8.70
N PHE A 140 10.61 17.60 8.75
CA PHE A 140 10.26 16.35 8.06
C PHE A 140 10.09 16.60 6.56
N GLY A 141 10.60 15.70 5.73
CA GLY A 141 10.34 15.67 4.29
C GLY A 141 8.87 15.44 3.97
N TRP A 142 8.43 15.85 2.78
CA TRP A 142 7.01 15.86 2.41
C TRP A 142 6.39 14.47 2.18
N HIS A 143 7.18 13.39 2.27
CA HIS A 143 6.74 12.01 2.07
C HIS A 143 5.60 11.59 3.00
N TRP A 144 5.48 12.21 4.19
CA TRP A 144 4.41 11.93 5.17
C TRP A 144 2.99 12.13 4.59
N ILE A 145 2.84 12.96 3.56
CA ILE A 145 1.55 13.18 2.87
C ILE A 145 1.01 11.86 2.32
N GLY A 146 1.88 10.96 1.85
CA GLY A 146 1.48 9.63 1.38
C GLY A 146 0.76 8.81 2.46
N SER A 147 1.19 8.93 3.71
CA SER A 147 0.61 8.25 4.86
C SER A 147 -0.77 8.81 5.24
N VAL A 148 -1.01 10.10 5.04
CA VAL A 148 -2.33 10.72 5.30
C VAL A 148 -3.42 10.09 4.43
N PHE A 149 -3.13 9.87 3.14
CA PHE A 149 -4.09 9.20 2.25
C PHE A 149 -4.41 7.77 2.69
N GLN A 150 -3.52 7.12 3.43
CA GLN A 150 -3.77 5.78 3.93
C GLN A 150 -4.71 5.72 5.11
N VAL A 151 -4.92 6.82 5.84
CA VAL A 151 -5.99 6.89 6.85
C VAL A 151 -7.35 6.64 6.20
N VAL A 152 -7.54 7.15 4.97
CA VAL A 152 -8.74 6.89 4.17
C VAL A 152 -8.79 5.43 3.74
N THR A 153 -7.70 4.89 3.18
CA THR A 153 -7.59 3.48 2.79
C THR A 153 -7.94 2.53 3.94
N LEU A 154 -7.35 2.74 5.12
CA LEU A 154 -7.58 1.95 6.32
C LEU A 154 -9.04 2.03 6.77
N SER A 155 -9.60 3.24 6.82
CA SER A 155 -11.00 3.47 7.18
C SER A 155 -11.94 2.70 6.26
N MET A 156 -11.66 2.69 4.96
CA MET A 156 -12.45 1.93 3.98
C MET A 156 -12.39 0.42 4.21
N ILE A 157 -11.18 -0.13 4.43
CA ILE A 157 -10.99 -1.57 4.68
C ILE A 157 -11.67 -2.00 5.98
N LEU A 158 -11.43 -1.25 7.07
CA LEU A 158 -11.99 -1.55 8.39
C LEU A 158 -13.51 -1.45 8.40
N PHE A 159 -14.07 -0.41 7.77
CA PHE A 159 -15.52 -0.29 7.63
C PHE A 159 -16.11 -1.48 6.87
N ARG A 160 -15.48 -1.92 5.78
CA ARG A 160 -15.94 -3.10 5.05
C ARG A 160 -15.83 -4.38 5.86
N ALA A 161 -14.73 -4.59 6.58
CA ALA A 161 -14.55 -5.74 7.46
C ALA A 161 -15.62 -5.79 8.57
N LEU A 162 -15.95 -4.63 9.14
CA LEU A 162 -17.02 -4.48 10.12
C LEU A 162 -18.39 -4.87 9.52
N LEU A 163 -18.73 -4.32 8.36
CA LEU A 163 -19.99 -4.65 7.67
C LEU A 163 -20.12 -6.16 7.41
N LEU A 164 -19.06 -6.81 6.93
CA LEU A 164 -19.05 -8.25 6.67
C LEU A 164 -19.12 -9.09 7.94
N THR A 165 -18.72 -8.54 9.08
CA THR A 165 -18.83 -9.19 10.40
C THR A 165 -20.25 -9.12 10.95
N LEU A 166 -20.93 -7.99 10.75
CA LEU A 166 -22.28 -7.75 11.26
C LEU A 166 -23.40 -8.47 10.47
N GLN A 167 -23.15 -8.87 9.22
CA GLN A 167 -24.13 -9.64 8.47
C GLN A 167 -24.36 -11.02 9.16
N LYS A 168 -25.62 -11.47 9.30
CA LYS A 168 -25.96 -12.81 9.85
C LYS A 168 -25.62 -13.93 8.86
N PRO A 169 -25.17 -15.13 9.30
CA PRO A 169 -25.06 -16.27 8.40
C PRO A 169 -26.41 -16.52 7.73
N ARG A 170 -26.41 -16.74 6.40
CA ARG A 170 -27.63 -17.23 5.74
C ARG A 170 -27.99 -18.53 6.41
N ALA A 171 -29.22 -18.62 6.94
CA ALA A 171 -29.77 -19.88 7.38
C ALA A 171 -29.64 -20.86 6.20
N LEU A 172 -29.03 -22.02 6.46
CA LEU A 172 -29.10 -23.14 5.53
C LEU A 172 -30.59 -23.46 5.42
N GLU A 173 -31.20 -23.20 4.27
CA GLU A 173 -32.55 -23.71 4.01
C GLU A 173 -32.47 -25.23 4.25
N PRO A 174 -33.33 -25.80 5.11
CA PRO A 174 -33.38 -27.23 5.29
C PRO A 174 -33.60 -27.84 3.92
N ALA A 175 -32.68 -28.71 3.49
CA ALA A 175 -32.85 -29.48 2.27
C ALA A 175 -34.24 -30.13 2.35
N GLU A 176 -35.13 -29.76 1.44
CA GLU A 176 -36.42 -30.42 1.32
C GLU A 176 -36.14 -31.91 1.15
N VAL A 177 -36.38 -32.67 2.20
CA VAL A 177 -36.39 -34.12 2.16
C VAL A 177 -37.63 -34.47 1.37
N SER A 178 -37.46 -34.66 0.06
CA SER A 178 -38.47 -35.29 -0.77
C SER A 178 -38.60 -36.75 -0.32
N LEU A 179 -39.68 -37.05 0.41
CA LEU A 179 -40.14 -38.41 0.68
C LEU A 179 -40.70 -39.05 -0.59
#